data_AF-A0A530BS53-F1
#
_entry.id   AF-A0A530BS53-F1
#
_cell.length_a   1.000
_cell.length_b   1.000
_cell.length_c   1.000
_cell.angle_alpha   90.00
_cell.angle_beta   90.00
_cell.angle_gamma   90.00
#
_symmetry.space_group_name_H-M   'P 1'
#
loop_
_entity.id
_entity.type
_entity.pdbx_description
1 polymer ?
#
loop_
_entity_poly.entity_id
_entity_poly.type
_entity_poly.pdbx_seq_one_letter_code
_entity_poly.pdbx_strand_id
1 'polypeptide(L)'
;NTLQVAIPLVLVSALLFAAAIFAAEPVDRVVQLGGRLPLHALIGFLAGLAMVQFELADEASYNSGFAIASAVALAGIVAAIMLGGRESRGLRWMAYAGFAFELAIIYVVMLQSMLDTAGFFLSAAVLLGILALVIIRVEKRMKTPAGGGAAA
;
A
#
# COMPACT_ATOMS: atom_id res chain seq x y z
N ASN A 1 15.65 -14.86 1.33
CA ASN A 1 16.25 -13.89 2.27
C ASN A 1 16.07 -12.49 1.67
N THR A 2 14.84 -11.98 1.74
CA THR A 2 14.39 -10.76 1.04
C THR A 2 15.15 -9.52 1.51
N LEU A 3 15.48 -9.47 2.81
CA LEU A 3 16.23 -8.39 3.44
C LEU A 3 17.63 -8.20 2.85
N GLN A 4 18.29 -9.28 2.40
CA GLN A 4 19.61 -9.19 1.75
C GLN A 4 19.57 -8.43 0.43
N VAL A 5 18.41 -8.36 -0.23
CA VAL A 5 18.21 -7.58 -1.47
C VAL A 5 17.62 -6.21 -1.14
N ALA A 6 16.67 -6.16 -0.22
CA ALA A 6 15.95 -4.94 0.12
C ALA A 6 16.86 -3.89 0.80
N ILE A 7 17.72 -4.29 1.73
CA ILE A 7 18.61 -3.35 2.43
C ILE A 7 19.60 -2.67 1.45
N PRO A 8 20.36 -3.40 0.61
CA PRO A 8 21.21 -2.76 -0.39
C PRO A 8 20.41 -1.89 -1.36
N LEU A 9 19.22 -2.31 -1.77
CA LEU A 9 18.38 -1.51 -2.66
C LEU A 9 18.00 -0.17 -2.03
N VAL A 10 17.57 -0.15 -0.76
CA VAL A 10 17.26 1.08 -0.02
C VAL A 10 18.50 1.99 0.06
N LEU A 11 19.65 1.43 0.46
CA LEU A 11 20.88 2.21 0.64
C LEU A 11 21.40 2.78 -0.68
N VAL A 12 21.49 1.95 -1.73
CA VAL A 12 21.95 2.38 -3.05
C VAL A 12 21.00 3.42 -3.63
N SER A 13 19.69 3.23 -3.50
CA SER A 13 18.70 4.20 -4.00
C SER A 13 18.77 5.52 -3.25
N ALA A 14 18.95 5.50 -1.92
CA ALA A 14 19.12 6.72 -1.12
C ALA A 14 20.41 7.47 -1.50
N LEU A 15 21.52 6.76 -1.71
CA LEU A 15 22.78 7.35 -2.16
C LEU A 15 22.66 7.95 -3.56
N LEU A 16 22.02 7.24 -4.50
CA LEU A 16 21.76 7.75 -5.85
C LEU A 16 20.84 8.97 -5.81
N PHE A 17 19.84 8.98 -4.95
CA PHE A 17 18.95 10.12 -4.76
C PHE A 17 19.73 11.35 -4.25
N ALA A 18 20.55 11.17 -3.22
CA ALA A 18 21.39 12.23 -2.68
C ALA A 18 22.39 12.74 -3.73
N ALA A 19 23.07 11.83 -4.44
CA ALA A 19 24.00 12.20 -5.51
C ALA A 19 23.32 12.97 -6.65
N ALA A 20 22.12 12.56 -7.04
CA ALA A 20 21.34 13.24 -8.09
C ALA A 20 20.93 14.67 -7.69
N ILE A 21 20.81 14.95 -6.40
CA ILE A 21 20.44 16.28 -5.88
C ILE A 21 21.67 17.16 -5.68
N PHE A 22 22.69 16.66 -4.99
CA PHE A 22 23.88 17.47 -4.65
C PHE A 22 24.89 17.58 -5.79
N ALA A 23 24.86 16.65 -6.74
CA ALA A 23 25.80 16.58 -7.86
C ALA A 23 25.08 16.41 -9.19
N ALA A 24 23.98 17.14 -9.39
CA ALA A 24 23.08 17.00 -10.54
C ALA A 24 23.80 17.08 -11.89
N GLU A 25 24.70 18.04 -12.08
CA GLU A 25 25.42 18.26 -13.34
C GLU A 25 26.38 17.12 -13.75
N PRO A 26 27.31 16.66 -12.87
CA PRO A 26 28.17 15.52 -13.19
C PRO A 26 27.40 14.20 -13.27
N VAL A 27 26.36 14.02 -12.45
CA VAL A 27 25.54 12.81 -12.48
C VAL A 27 24.72 12.73 -13.76
N ASP A 28 24.09 13.82 -14.19
CA ASP A 28 23.33 13.83 -15.45
C ASP A 28 24.23 13.65 -16.67
N ARG A 29 25.50 14.11 -16.61
CA ARG A 29 26.49 13.83 -17.66
C ARG A 29 26.82 12.34 -17.80
N VAL A 30 26.83 11.60 -16.68
CA VAL A 30 27.11 10.15 -16.69
C VAL A 30 25.88 9.35 -17.08
N VAL A 31 24.73 9.62 -16.45
CA VAL A 31 23.53 8.79 -16.64
C VAL A 31 22.66 9.24 -17.82
N GLN A 32 22.84 10.48 -18.29
CA GLN A 32 22.13 11.07 -19.44
C GLN A 32 20.61 10.91 -19.37
N LEU A 33 20.05 10.93 -18.15
CA LEU A 33 18.62 10.71 -17.90
C LEU A 33 17.81 12.02 -18.00
N GLY A 34 18.45 13.15 -18.29
CA GLY A 34 17.81 14.46 -18.40
C GLY A 34 17.18 14.88 -17.06
N GLY A 35 17.88 14.66 -15.95
CA GLY A 35 17.42 15.01 -14.61
C GLY A 35 16.34 14.11 -14.02
N ARG A 36 16.02 12.96 -14.65
CA ARG A 36 15.00 12.00 -14.16
C ARG A 36 15.53 10.99 -13.15
N LEU A 37 16.82 11.00 -12.85
CA LEU A 37 17.45 10.08 -11.89
C LEU A 37 16.87 10.17 -10.46
N PRO A 38 16.57 11.35 -9.89
CA PRO A 38 15.95 11.45 -8.57
C PRO A 38 14.61 10.72 -8.48
N LEU A 39 13.84 10.71 -9.56
CA LEU A 39 12.55 10.02 -9.61
C LEU A 39 12.74 8.50 -9.51
N HIS A 40 13.65 7.93 -10.30
CA HIS A 40 13.90 6.49 -10.30
C HIS A 40 14.54 6.03 -8.98
N ALA A 41 15.44 6.85 -8.43
CA ALA A 41 16.02 6.60 -7.12
C ALA A 41 14.96 6.62 -6.01
N LEU A 42 14.00 7.55 -6.04
CA LEU A 42 12.90 7.56 -5.09
C LEU A 42 12.01 6.31 -5.22
N ILE A 43 11.70 5.87 -6.45
CA ILE A 43 10.95 4.63 -6.67
C ILE A 43 11.70 3.42 -6.09
N GLY A 44 13.01 3.31 -6.36
CA GLY A 44 13.84 2.23 -5.82
C GLY A 44 13.90 2.23 -4.30
N PHE A 45 14.01 3.42 -3.69
CA PHE A 45 13.99 3.59 -2.24
C PHE A 45 12.67 3.16 -1.62
N LEU A 46 11.54 3.62 -2.16
CA LEU A 46 10.21 3.26 -1.69
C LEU A 46 9.91 1.77 -1.88
N ALA A 47 10.31 1.19 -3.01
CA ALA A 47 10.17 -0.25 -3.27
C ALA A 47 11.01 -1.08 -2.30
N GLY A 48 12.26 -0.67 -2.04
CA GLY A 48 13.13 -1.30 -1.06
C GLY A 48 12.53 -1.29 0.34
N LEU A 49 12.01 -0.14 0.79
CA LEU A 49 11.37 0.00 2.09
C LEU A 49 10.07 -0.80 2.19
N ALA A 50 9.25 -0.81 1.13
CA ALA A 50 8.06 -1.65 1.09
C ALA A 50 8.41 -3.12 1.29
N MET A 51 9.46 -3.63 0.62
CA MET A 51 9.92 -5.01 0.81
C MET A 51 10.37 -5.28 2.26
N VAL A 52 11.12 -4.35 2.87
CA VAL A 52 11.51 -4.46 4.28
C VAL A 52 10.28 -4.48 5.19
N GLN A 53 9.32 -3.59 4.95
CA GLN A 53 8.10 -3.51 5.75
C GLN A 53 7.22 -4.75 5.60
N PHE A 54 7.08 -5.32 4.40
CA PHE A 54 6.32 -6.56 4.20
C PHE A 54 6.95 -7.75 4.93
N GLU A 55 8.27 -7.91 4.88
CA GLU A 55 8.96 -8.97 5.62
C GLU A 55 8.79 -8.80 7.14
N LEU A 56 8.89 -7.56 7.64
CA LEU A 56 8.76 -7.26 9.07
C LEU A 56 7.31 -7.23 9.57
N ALA A 57 6.33 -7.08 8.67
CA ALA A 57 4.90 -7.08 9.00
C ALA A 57 4.33 -8.50 9.15
N ASP A 58 4.93 -9.50 8.49
CA ASP A 58 4.48 -10.90 8.55
C ASP A 58 4.71 -11.54 9.94
N GLU A 59 5.59 -10.95 10.75
CA GLU A 59 5.81 -11.31 12.16
C GLU A 59 4.68 -10.83 13.10
N ALA A 60 3.42 -10.76 12.66
CA ALA A 60 2.14 -10.65 13.40
C ALA A 60 1.99 -9.67 14.58
N SER A 61 3.00 -8.87 14.91
CA SER A 61 3.01 -7.94 16.04
C SER A 61 3.91 -6.77 15.68
N TYR A 62 3.47 -5.58 16.05
CA TYR A 62 4.24 -4.34 15.92
C TYR A 62 5.66 -4.53 16.47
N ASN A 63 6.63 -4.72 15.57
CA ASN A 63 8.03 -4.90 15.89
C ASN A 63 8.73 -3.53 15.78
N SER A 64 9.67 -3.25 16.69
CA SER A 64 10.54 -2.08 16.61
C SER A 64 11.19 -1.90 15.22
N GLY A 65 11.49 -3.00 14.51
CA GLY A 65 12.00 -2.96 13.14
C GLY A 65 11.05 -2.31 12.14
N PHE A 66 9.76 -2.66 12.19
CA PHE A 66 8.74 -2.07 11.32
C PHE A 66 8.57 -0.58 11.61
N ALA A 67 8.52 -0.20 12.90
CA ALA A 67 8.42 1.20 13.30
C ALA A 67 9.60 2.03 12.79
N ILE A 68 10.82 1.49 12.86
CA ILE A 68 12.03 2.13 12.34
C ILE A 68 11.96 2.22 10.81
N ALA A 69 11.59 1.14 10.12
CA ALA A 69 11.46 1.14 8.66
C ALA A 69 10.44 2.17 8.17
N SER A 70 9.28 2.26 8.82
CA SER A 70 8.26 3.27 8.50
C SER A 70 8.71 4.70 8.81
N ALA A 71 9.41 4.92 9.93
CA ALA A 71 9.99 6.22 10.24
C ALA A 71 11.03 6.63 9.19
N VAL A 72 11.87 5.71 8.73
CA VAL A 72 12.86 5.94 7.66
C VAL A 72 12.16 6.23 6.32
N ALA A 73 11.08 5.52 6.00
CA ALA A 73 10.29 5.76 4.80
C ALA A 73 9.68 7.18 4.80
N LEU A 74 9.01 7.55 5.90
CA LEU A 74 8.44 8.88 6.08
C LEU A 74 9.51 9.98 6.00
N ALA A 75 10.64 9.79 6.68
CA ALA A 75 11.76 10.74 6.64
C ALA A 75 12.32 10.89 5.21
N GLY A 76 12.47 9.78 4.48
CA GLY A 76 12.93 9.79 3.10
C GLY A 76 11.96 10.49 2.14
N ILE A 77 10.65 10.28 2.30
CA ILE A 77 9.61 10.98 1.52
C ILE A 77 9.66 12.49 1.80
N VAL A 78 9.74 12.89 3.07
CA VAL A 78 9.85 14.30 3.46
C VAL A 78 11.12 14.92 2.88
N ALA A 79 12.26 14.24 3.00
CA ALA A 79 13.52 14.69 2.42
C ALA A 79 13.41 14.85 0.90
N ALA A 80 12.76 13.91 0.20
CA ALA A 80 12.56 13.99 -1.24
C ALA A 80 11.70 15.20 -1.66
N ILE A 81 10.65 15.51 -0.90
CA ILE A 81 9.81 16.68 -1.13
C ILE A 81 10.60 17.97 -0.87
N MET A 82 11.34 18.05 0.23
CA MET A 82 12.09 19.25 0.60
C MET A 82 13.24 19.55 -0.37
N LEU A 83 13.95 18.51 -0.81
CA LEU A 83 15.15 18.68 -1.63
C LEU A 83 14.86 18.77 -3.13
N GLY A 84 13.91 18.00 -3.67
CA GLY A 84 13.65 17.92 -5.11
C GLY A 84 12.21 18.21 -5.52
N GLY A 85 11.28 18.35 -4.58
CA GLY A 85 9.85 18.46 -4.88
C GLY A 85 9.47 19.75 -5.60
N ARG A 86 10.20 20.85 -5.39
CA ARG A 86 9.88 22.14 -6.01
C ARG A 86 10.12 22.15 -7.52
N GLU A 87 11.12 21.42 -8.00
CA GLU A 87 11.57 21.46 -9.39
C GLU A 87 10.90 20.39 -10.27
N SER A 88 10.41 19.30 -9.68
CA SER A 88 9.81 18.20 -10.44
C SER A 88 8.39 17.88 -9.97
N ARG A 89 7.42 18.13 -10.87
CA ARG A 89 6.01 17.74 -10.67
C ARG A 89 5.86 16.22 -10.53
N GLY A 90 6.68 15.45 -11.24
CA GLY A 90 6.69 13.98 -11.16
C GLY A 90 7.20 13.48 -9.81
N LEU A 91 8.25 14.11 -9.27
CA LEU A 91 8.80 13.73 -7.98
C LEU A 91 7.81 13.99 -6.84
N ARG A 92 7.10 15.13 -6.87
CA ARG A 92 6.03 15.42 -5.90
C ARG A 92 4.92 14.39 -5.94
N TRP A 93 4.44 14.05 -7.14
CA TRP A 93 3.35 13.08 -7.27
C TRP A 93 3.77 11.70 -6.75
N MET A 94 4.98 11.26 -7.08
CA MET A 94 5.52 10.00 -6.58
C MET A 94 5.71 10.02 -5.06
N ALA A 95 6.20 11.12 -4.50
CA ALA A 95 6.34 11.28 -3.06
C ALA A 95 4.97 11.25 -2.34
N TYR A 96 3.92 11.85 -2.93
CA TYR A 96 2.56 11.77 -2.39
C TYR A 96 1.98 10.36 -2.49
N ALA A 97 2.24 9.66 -3.59
CA ALA A 97 1.85 8.25 -3.74
C ALA A 97 2.54 7.37 -2.69
N GLY A 98 3.86 7.54 -2.51
CA GLY A 98 4.65 6.87 -1.48
C GLY A 98 4.13 7.18 -0.07
N PHE A 99 3.79 8.44 0.21
CA PHE A 99 3.22 8.84 1.50
C PHE A 99 1.86 8.19 1.78
N ALA A 100 0.96 8.20 0.79
CA ALA A 100 -0.35 7.58 0.92
C ALA A 100 -0.24 6.06 1.13
N PHE A 101 0.68 5.41 0.39
CA PHE A 101 0.99 4.01 0.55
C PHE A 101 1.55 3.68 1.94
N GLU A 102 2.52 4.47 2.42
CA GLU A 102 3.11 4.34 3.75
C GLU A 102 2.06 4.44 4.85
N LEU A 103 1.18 5.44 4.77
CA LEU A 103 0.05 5.57 5.70
C LEU A 103 -0.90 4.37 5.64
N ALA A 104 -1.17 3.83 4.46
CA ALA A 104 -2.01 2.65 4.31
C ALA A 104 -1.37 1.42 4.97
N ILE A 105 -0.07 1.20 4.80
CA ILE A 105 0.65 0.09 5.43
C ILE A 105 0.68 0.24 6.95
N ILE A 106 1.06 1.42 7.46
CA ILE A 106 1.06 1.70 8.91
C ILE A 106 -0.34 1.48 9.49
N TYR A 107 -1.38 1.94 8.80
CA TYR A 107 -2.77 1.74 9.21
C TYR A 107 -3.15 0.26 9.28
N VAL A 108 -2.85 -0.50 8.23
CA VAL A 108 -3.15 -1.95 8.18
C VAL A 108 -2.44 -2.69 9.31
N VAL A 109 -1.16 -2.41 9.56
CA VAL A 109 -0.39 -3.08 10.62
C VAL A 109 -0.84 -2.67 12.02
N MET A 110 -1.15 -1.38 12.24
CA MET A 110 -1.64 -0.91 13.55
C MET A 110 -3.05 -1.41 13.87
N LEU A 111 -3.93 -1.51 12.88
CA LEU A 111 -5.34 -1.85 13.07
C LEU A 111 -5.70 -3.25 12.61
N GLN A 112 -4.71 -4.11 12.34
CA GLN A 112 -4.93 -5.44 11.77
C GLN A 112 -6.01 -6.24 12.52
N SER A 113 -5.93 -6.28 13.85
CA SER A 113 -6.91 -7.01 14.68
C SER A 113 -8.31 -6.39 14.65
N MET A 114 -8.41 -5.07 14.48
CA MET A 114 -9.69 -4.36 14.31
C MET A 114 -10.27 -4.61 12.92
N LEU A 115 -9.42 -4.68 11.90
CA LEU A 115 -9.78 -4.97 10.51
C LEU A 115 -10.29 -6.41 10.35
N ASP A 116 -9.64 -7.38 10.99
CA ASP A 116 -10.10 -8.77 11.03
C ASP A 116 -11.48 -8.87 11.70
N THR A 117 -11.67 -8.15 12.81
CA THR A 117 -12.94 -8.14 13.55
C THR A 117 -14.06 -7.43 12.76
N ALA A 118 -13.79 -6.24 12.21
CA ALA A 118 -14.77 -5.49 11.40
C ALA A 118 -15.07 -6.21 10.07
N GLY A 119 -14.06 -6.82 9.43
CA GLY A 119 -14.19 -7.62 8.23
C GLY A 119 -15.04 -8.87 8.43
N PHE A 120 -14.89 -9.55 9.58
CA PHE A 120 -15.79 -10.62 9.97
C PHE A 120 -17.24 -10.14 10.09
N PHE A 121 -17.49 -9.02 10.79
CA PHE A 121 -18.85 -8.51 10.94
C PHE A 121 -19.48 -8.08 9.62
N LEU A 122 -18.73 -7.42 8.74
CA LEU A 122 -19.18 -7.08 7.39
C LEU A 122 -19.54 -8.34 6.59
N SER A 123 -18.66 -9.35 6.62
CA SER A 123 -18.87 -10.61 5.93
C SER A 123 -20.10 -11.36 6.46
N ALA A 124 -20.27 -11.40 7.78
CA ALA A 124 -21.43 -11.99 8.42
C ALA A 124 -22.72 -11.25 8.06
N ALA A 125 -22.72 -9.92 8.05
CA ALA A 125 -23.86 -9.11 7.64
C ALA A 125 -24.23 -9.33 6.16
N VAL A 126 -23.25 -9.39 5.27
CA VAL A 126 -23.46 -9.70 3.84
C VAL A 126 -24.05 -11.10 3.67
N LEU A 127 -23.49 -12.11 4.35
CA LEU A 127 -24.01 -13.48 4.33
C LEU A 127 -25.46 -13.54 4.83
N LEU A 128 -25.75 -12.87 5.94
CA LEU A 128 -27.09 -12.81 6.50
C LEU A 128 -28.08 -12.10 5.54
N GLY A 129 -27.64 -11.03 4.88
CA GLY A 129 -28.42 -10.33 3.86
C GLY A 129 -28.74 -11.22 2.66
N ILE A 130 -27.75 -11.97 2.15
CA ILE A 130 -27.95 -12.96 1.08
C ILE A 130 -28.93 -14.04 1.53
N LEU A 131 -28.76 -14.58 2.74
CA LEU A 131 -29.64 -15.60 3.30
C LEU A 131 -31.09 -15.09 3.40
N ALA A 132 -31.29 -13.85 3.87
CA ALA A 132 -32.60 -13.22 3.94
C ALA A 132 -33.23 -13.09 2.54
N LEU A 133 -32.46 -12.68 1.52
CA LEU A 133 -32.95 -12.62 0.14
C LEU A 133 -33.35 -13.99 -0.39
N VAL A 134 -32.59 -15.04 -0.07
CA VAL A 134 -32.91 -16.42 -0.45
C VAL A 134 -34.20 -16.88 0.22
N ILE A 135 -34.36 -16.65 1.53
CA ILE A 135 -35.58 -16.98 2.28
C ILE A 135 -36.79 -16.29 1.65
N ILE A 136 -36.72 -14.97 1.42
CA ILE A 136 -37.81 -14.21 0.77
C ILE A 136 -38.14 -14.78 -0.60
N ARG A 137 -37.13 -15.18 -1.38
CA ARG A 137 -37.32 -15.71 -2.74
C ARG A 137 -37.96 -17.11 -2.73
N VAL A 138 -37.59 -17.96 -1.78
CA VAL A 138 -38.17 -19.29 -1.58
C VAL A 138 -39.61 -19.17 -1.11
N GLU A 139 -39.89 -18.35 -0.09
CA GLU A 139 -41.24 -18.13 0.42
C GLU A 139 -42.18 -17.59 -0.66
N LYS A 140 -41.73 -16.64 -1.47
CA LYS A 140 -42.51 -16.13 -2.61
C LYS A 140 -42.79 -17.22 -3.66
N ARG A 141 -41.85 -18.12 -3.92
CA ARG A 141 -42.07 -19.26 -4.84
C ARG A 141 -43.05 -20.28 -4.28
N MET A 142 -43.03 -20.52 -2.97
CA MET A 142 -43.95 -21.45 -2.30
C MET A 142 -45.38 -20.90 -2.19
N LYS A 143 -45.55 -19.57 -2.19
CA LYS A 143 -46.87 -18.91 -2.15
C LYS A 143 -47.56 -18.79 -3.52
N THR A 144 -46.92 -19.22 -4.62
CA THR A 144 -47.61 -19.37 -5.91
C THR A 144 -48.57 -20.58 -5.83
N PRO A 145 -49.86 -20.44 -6.16
CA PRO A 145 -50.89 -21.37 -5.71
C PRO A 145 -50.82 -22.72 -6.41
N ALA A 146 -50.80 -23.81 -5.63
CA ALA A 146 -51.46 -25.05 -6.03
C ALA A 146 -52.98 -24.79 -5.96
N GLY A 147 -53.50 -24.13 -6.98
CA GLY A 147 -54.89 -23.67 -7.04
C GLY A 147 -55.36 -23.51 -8.48
N GLY A 148 -55.09 -24.53 -9.30
CA GLY A 148 -55.68 -24.69 -10.62
C GLY A 148 -56.15 -26.12 -10.78
N GLY A 149 -57.40 -26.40 -10.44
CA GLY A 149 -58.12 -27.58 -10.90
C GLY A 149 -58.70 -28.49 -9.80
N ALA A 150 -59.95 -28.23 -9.41
CA ALA A 150 -60.94 -29.30 -9.22
C ALA A 150 -62.38 -28.71 -9.14
N ALA A 151 -63.25 -29.33 -9.93
CA ALA A 151 -64.71 -29.42 -9.83
C ALA A 151 -65.60 -28.37 -10.55
N ALA A 152 -66.19 -28.88 -11.64
CA ALA A 152 -67.61 -28.86 -12.04
C ALA A 152 -68.31 -27.52 -12.33
#